data_AF-A0A8J6JEP9-F1
#
_entry.id   AF-A0A8J6JEP9-F1
#
_cell.length_a   1.000
_cell.length_b   1.000
_cell.length_c   1.000
_cell.angle_alpha   90.00
_cell.angle_beta   90.00
_cell.angle_gamma   90.00
#
_symmetry.space_group_name_H-M   'P 1'
#
loop_
_entity.id
_entity.type
_entity.pdbx_description
1 polymer ?
#
loop_
_entity_poly.entity_id
_entity_poly.type
_entity_poly.pdbx_seq_one_letter_code
_entity_poly.pdbx_strand_id
1 'polypeptide(L)' 'MAVKAIAHSYWRSIKRGSRTFESVLDPVKEDVRTLARSDVAEGIITPEEYQQYIGEAYEADAATI' A
#
# COMPACT_ATOMS: atom_id res chain seq x y z
N MET A 1 5.97 0.48 -13.63
CA MET A 1 6.35 -0.94 -13.39
C MET A 1 5.07 -1.75 -13.28
N ALA A 2 5.08 -3.03 -13.67
CA ALA A 2 3.94 -3.91 -13.41
C ALA A 2 3.98 -4.39 -11.95
N VAL A 3 2.87 -4.24 -11.24
CA VAL A 3 2.71 -4.75 -9.86
C VAL A 3 2.84 -6.27 -9.88
N LYS A 4 3.75 -6.82 -9.09
CA LYS A 4 3.92 -8.27 -8.99
C LYS A 4 2.69 -8.90 -8.34
N ALA A 5 2.21 -10.04 -8.86
CA ALA A 5 1.04 -10.75 -8.32
C ALA A 5 1.16 -11.04 -6.81
N ILE A 6 2.37 -11.32 -6.33
CA ILE A 6 2.65 -11.56 -4.91
C ILE A 6 2.34 -10.34 -4.03
N ALA A 7 2.47 -9.12 -4.55
CA ALA A 7 2.17 -7.88 -3.83
C ALA A 7 0.69 -7.80 -3.42
N HIS A 8 -0.23 -8.28 -4.26
CA HIS A 8 -1.66 -8.34 -3.91
C HIS A 8 -1.92 -9.28 -2.72
N SER A 9 -1.18 -10.40 -2.63
CA SER A 9 -1.31 -11.32 -1.50
C SER A 9 -0.80 -10.68 -0.20
N TYR A 10 0.33 -9.97 -0.26
CA TYR A 10 0.85 -9.20 0.88
C TYR A 10 -0.15 -8.13 1.30
N TRP A 11 -0.65 -7.33 0.35
CA TRP A 11 -1.60 -6.27 0.62
C TRP A 11 -2.88 -6.77 1.29
N ARG A 12 -3.47 -7.87 0.77
CA ARG A 12 -4.64 -8.50 1.41
C ARG A 12 -4.37 -9.00 2.82
N SER A 13 -3.15 -9.48 3.09
CA SER A 13 -2.75 -9.95 4.43
C SER A 13 -2.58 -8.78 5.41
N ILE A 14 -1.98 -7.68 4.94
CA ILE A 14 -1.81 -6.45 5.73
C ILE A 14 -3.17 -5.86 6.11
N LYS A 15 -4.10 -5.73 5.16
CA LYS A 15 -5.47 -5.26 5.45
C LYS A 15 -6.23 -6.14 6.44
N ARG A 16 -5.89 -7.43 6.51
CA ARG A 16 -6.48 -8.38 7.48
C ARG A 16 -5.78 -8.39 8.84
N GLY A 17 -4.70 -7.62 9.01
CA GLY A 17 -3.90 -7.60 10.24
C GLY A 17 -3.09 -8.86 10.49
N SER A 18 -3.02 -9.81 9.54
CA SER A 18 -2.23 -11.05 9.69
C SER A 18 -0.74 -10.84 9.41
N ARG A 19 -0.38 -9.68 8.87
CA ARG A 19 0.99 -9.32 8.51
C ARG A 19 1.20 -7.81 8.61
N THR A 20 2.42 -7.36 8.93
CA THR A 20 2.82 -5.94 8.90
C THR A 20 3.60 -5.62 7.62
N PHE A 21 3.55 -4.35 7.18
CA PHE A 21 4.30 -3.90 5.99
C PHE A 21 5.82 -4.09 6.12
N GLU A 22 6.38 -3.95 7.32
CA GLU A 22 7.81 -4.17 7.58
C GLU A 22 8.26 -5.59 7.21
N SER A 23 7.38 -6.59 7.34
CA SER A 23 7.66 -7.99 7.01
C SER A 23 7.49 -8.35 5.52
N VAL A 24 7.13 -7.37 4.69
CA VAL A 24 7.09 -7.52 3.22
C VAL A 24 8.53 -7.53 2.70
N LEU A 25 8.80 -8.35 1.68
CA LEU A 25 10.11 -8.36 1.04
C LEU A 25 10.39 -7.01 0.35
N ASP A 26 11.58 -6.46 0.51
CA ASP A 26 11.98 -5.18 -0.09
C ASP A 26 11.65 -5.03 -1.59
N PRO A 27 11.88 -6.02 -2.48
CA PRO A 27 11.51 -5.89 -3.89
C PRO A 27 10.00 -5.82 -4.15
N VAL A 28 9.16 -6.08 -3.14
CA VAL A 28 7.69 -6.08 -3.22
C VAL A 28 7.09 -4.90 -2.45
N LYS A 29 7.84 -4.25 -1.55
CA LYS A 29 7.34 -3.11 -0.76
C LYS A 29 6.79 -1.99 -1.63
N GLU A 30 7.51 -1.64 -2.70
CA GLU A 30 7.07 -0.59 -3.62
C GLU A 30 5.77 -0.95 -4.36
N ASP A 31 5.64 -2.21 -4.76
CA ASP A 31 4.41 -2.71 -5.38
C ASP A 31 3.22 -2.65 -4.39
N VAL A 32 3.46 -2.94 -3.11
CA VAL A 32 2.44 -2.84 -2.05
C VAL A 32 2.07 -1.39 -1.76
N ARG A 33 3.04 -0.46 -1.72
CA ARG A 33 2.76 0.99 -1.62
C ARG A 33 1.89 1.46 -2.79
N THR A 34 2.23 1.04 -4.01
CA THR A 34 1.46 1.38 -5.21
C THR A 34 0.00 0.92 -5.09
N LEU A 35 -0.22 -0.30 -4.62
CA LEU A 35 -1.58 -0.82 -4.38
C LEU A 35 -2.32 -0.04 -3.28
N ALA A 36 -1.66 0.26 -2.17
CA ALA A 36 -2.25 1.02 -1.09
C ALA A 36 -2.60 2.45 -1.52
N ARG A 37 -1.77 3.10 -2.35
CA ARG A 37 -2.07 4.42 -2.94
C ARG A 37 -3.27 4.35 -3.91
N SER A 38 -3.37 3.28 -4.71
CA SER A 38 -4.56 3.05 -5.56
C SER A 38 -5.83 2.91 -4.73
N ASP A 39 -5.78 2.12 -3.65
CA ASP A 39 -6.92 1.94 -2.74
C ASP A 39 -7.34 3.28 -2.09
N VAL A 40 -6.39 4.19 -1.78
CA VAL A 40 -6.73 5.56 -1.32
C VAL A 40 -7.38 6.38 -2.43
N ALA A 41 -6.83 6.37 -3.65
CA ALA A 41 -7.36 7.11 -4.79
C ALA A 41 -8.76 6.64 -5.21
N GLU A 42 -9.04 5.34 -5.06
CA GLU A 42 -10.35 4.72 -5.32
C GLU A 42 -11.33 4.88 -4.13
N GLY A 43 -10.90 5.45 -3.01
CA GLY A 43 -11.72 5.62 -1.80
C GLY A 43 -12.03 4.31 -1.07
N ILE A 44 -11.26 3.25 -1.32
CA ILE A 44 -11.36 1.95 -0.65
C ILE A 44 -10.82 2.05 0.78
N ILE A 45 -9.75 2.81 0.98
CA ILE A 45 -9.18 3.13 2.30
C ILE A 45 -8.95 4.64 2.44
N THR A 46 -8.84 5.14 3.66
CA THR A 46 -8.49 6.54 3.91
C THR A 46 -6.97 6.77 3.95
N PRO A 47 -6.50 8.03 3.82
CA PRO A 47 -5.08 8.37 4.04
C PRO A 47 -4.54 7.97 5.42
N GLU A 48 -5.38 8.00 6.45
CA GLU A 48 -5.02 7.57 7.81
C GLU A 48 -4.85 6.05 7.86
N GLU A 49 -5.73 5.30 7.21
CA GLU A 49 -5.61 3.84 7.08
C GLU A 49 -4.36 3.45 6.28
N TYR A 50 -4.03 4.20 5.22
CA TYR A 50 -2.75 4.03 4.52
C TYR A 50 -1.57 4.16 5.49
N GLN A 51 -1.54 5.20 6.31
CA GLN A 51 -0.48 5.40 7.29
C GLN A 51 -0.43 4.28 8.32
N GLN A 52 -1.57 3.77 8.76
CA GLN A 52 -1.64 2.63 9.69
C GLN A 52 -1.11 1.34 9.07
N TYR A 53 -1.41 1.08 7.79
CA TYR A 53 -0.99 -0.15 7.11
C TYR A 53 0.47 -0.12 6.65
N ILE A 54 0.93 1.01 6.11
CA ILE A 54 2.25 1.17 5.50
C ILE A 54 3.28 1.70 6.51
N GLY A 55 2.86 2.47 7.51
CA GLY A 55 3.75 3.15 8.45
C GLY A 55 4.35 4.45 7.91
N GLU A 56 3.95 4.86 6.71
CA GLU A 56 4.40 6.08 6.02
C GLU A 56 3.19 7.01 5.81
N ALA A 57 3.39 8.32 5.89
CA ALA A 57 2.32 9.27 5.56
C ALA A 57 1.90 9.08 4.10
N TYR A 58 0.59 9.16 3.83
CA TYR A 58 0.10 9.21 2.46
C TYR A 58 0.47 10.55 1.84
N GLU A 59 1.52 10.57 1.04
CA GLU A 59 1.80 11.68 0.14
C GLU A 59 1.04 11.40 -1.16
N ALA A 60 -0.05 12.14 -1.36
CA ALA A 60 -0.63 12.26 -2.69
C ALA A 60 0.47 12.86 -3.55
N ASP A 61 1.06 12.05 -4.43
CA ASP A 61 2.08 12.48 -5.38
C ASP A 61 1.55 13.77 -6.01
N ALA A 62 2.23 14.89 -5.74
CA ALA A 62 1.76 16.25 -6.04
C ALA A 62 1.86 16.53 -7.55
N ALA A 63 1.24 15.68 -8.36
CA ALA A 63 1.16 15.75 -9.81
C ALA A 63 -0.31 15.84 -10.24
N THR A 64 -1.02 16.83 -9.73
CA THR A 64 -2.21 17.38 -10.40
C THR A 64 -2.34 18.87 -10.08
N ILE A 65 -1.50 19.69 -10.72
CA ILE A 65 -1.85 21.04 -11.18
C ILE A 65 -1.34 21.16 -12.61
#